data_AF-A0A438I2B0-F1
#
_entry.id   AF-A0A438I2B0-F1
#
_cell.length_a   1.000
_cell.length_b   1.000
_cell.length_c   1.000
_cell.angle_alpha   90.00
_cell.angle_beta   90.00
_cell.angle_gamma   90.00
#
_symmetry.space_group_name_H-M   'P 1'
#
loop_
_entity.id
_entity.type
_entity.pdbx_description
1 polymer ?
#
loop_
_entity_poly.entity_id
_entity_poly.type
_entity_poly.pdbx_seq_one_letter_code
_entity_poly.pdbx_strand_id
1 'polypeptide(L)'
;MDLRGKEPALMEGVSLNRTQGSSQVDLVLFVGSISYASHILLILIGYAVMYLQNNPGGITIFGWTVDRALINTIFFIELSLITFVLGKTIVFSSQ
;
A
#
# COMPACT_ATOMS: atom_id res chain seq x y z
N MET A 1 -72.12 -6.67 1.68
CA MET A 1 -71.44 -7.18 2.89
C MET A 1 -70.92 -8.56 2.59
N ASP A 2 -69.61 -8.70 2.41
CA ASP A 2 -68.93 -9.96 2.69
C ASP A 2 -67.48 -9.61 3.05
N LEU A 3 -67.28 -9.34 4.34
CA LEU A 3 -65.96 -9.20 4.95
C LEU A 3 -65.54 -10.60 5.37
N ARG A 4 -65.14 -11.43 4.41
CA ARG A 4 -64.67 -12.78 4.70
C ARG A 4 -63.34 -13.07 4.05
N GLY A 5 -62.32 -13.06 4.90
CA GLY A 5 -61.20 -13.97 4.77
C GLY A 5 -60.07 -13.48 3.88
N LYS A 6 -59.17 -12.70 4.46
CA LYS A 6 -57.75 -12.85 4.14
C LYS A 6 -56.92 -12.28 5.28
N GLU A 7 -56.68 -13.12 6.29
CA GLU A 7 -55.56 -12.86 7.20
C GLU A 7 -54.27 -12.95 6.36
N PRO A 8 -53.44 -11.89 6.30
CA PRO A 8 -52.12 -12.00 5.70
C PRO A 8 -51.27 -12.84 6.65
N ALA A 9 -50.88 -14.03 6.19
CA ALA A 9 -49.89 -14.86 6.86
C ALA A 9 -48.68 -13.98 7.21
N LEU A 10 -48.45 -13.81 8.51
CA LEU A 10 -47.32 -13.05 9.01
C LEU A 10 -46.04 -13.70 8.48
N MET A 11 -45.15 -12.83 7.98
CA MET A 11 -43.88 -13.17 7.36
C MET A 11 -43.06 -14.08 8.27
N GLU A 12 -43.13 -15.39 8.02
CA GLU A 12 -42.24 -16.35 8.64
C GLU A 12 -40.83 -16.16 8.04
N GLY A 13 -40.01 -15.42 8.79
CA GLY A 13 -38.56 -15.57 8.90
C GLY A 13 -37.80 -15.93 7.63
N VAL A 14 -37.67 -15.00 6.67
CA VAL A 14 -36.50 -15.02 5.80
C VAL A 14 -35.33 -14.35 6.53
N SER A 15 -34.75 -15.10 7.47
CA SER A 15 -33.39 -14.84 7.94
C SER A 15 -32.44 -15.22 6.80
N LEU A 16 -32.33 -14.33 5.80
CA LEU A 16 -31.31 -14.45 4.77
C LEU A 16 -29.96 -14.58 5.47
N ASN A 17 -29.21 -15.59 5.07
CA ASN A 17 -27.79 -15.79 5.32
C ASN A 17 -26.99 -14.55 4.83
N ARG A 18 -27.12 -13.41 5.53
CA ARG A 18 -26.51 -12.12 5.17
C ARG A 18 -25.01 -12.08 5.48
N THR A 19 -24.50 -13.04 6.24
CA THR A 19 -23.10 -13.12 6.66
C THR A 19 -22.19 -13.72 5.59
N GLN A 20 -22.69 -14.55 4.68
CA GLN A 20 -21.87 -15.10 3.60
C GLN A 20 -21.73 -14.14 2.40
N GLY A 21 -22.73 -13.29 2.18
CA GLY A 21 -22.66 -12.19 1.21
C GLY A 21 -21.81 -11.02 1.67
N SER A 22 -21.78 -10.72 2.98
CA SER A 22 -21.00 -9.62 3.56
C SER A 22 -19.49 -9.82 3.42
N SER A 23 -18.98 -11.03 3.70
CA SER A 23 -17.53 -11.29 3.62
C SER A 23 -16.96 -11.16 2.20
N GLN A 24 -17.77 -11.48 1.18
CA GLN A 24 -17.39 -11.30 -0.23
C GLN A 24 -17.38 -9.82 -0.63
N VAL A 25 -18.37 -9.03 -0.23
CA VAL A 25 -18.35 -7.58 -0.49
C VAL A 25 -17.26 -6.87 0.31
N ASP A 26 -16.95 -7.31 1.53
CA ASP A 26 -15.83 -6.81 2.32
C ASP A 26 -14.50 -7.10 1.63
N LEU A 27 -14.33 -8.29 1.04
CA LEU A 27 -13.14 -8.63 0.24
C LEU A 27 -13.02 -7.75 -1.00
N VAL A 28 -14.12 -7.53 -1.72
CA VAL A 28 -14.13 -6.67 -2.92
C VAL A 28 -13.81 -5.22 -2.58
N LEU A 29 -14.36 -4.69 -1.48
CA LEU A 29 -14.06 -3.35 -0.98
C LEU A 29 -12.60 -3.24 -0.49
N PHE A 30 -12.09 -4.28 0.16
CA PHE A 30 -10.69 -4.37 0.58
C PHE A 30 -9.75 -4.37 -0.63
N VAL A 31 -10.02 -5.20 -1.64
CA VAL A 31 -9.24 -5.27 -2.89
C VAL A 31 -9.34 -3.97 -3.69
N GLY A 32 -10.50 -3.31 -3.72
CA GLY A 32 -10.66 -1.98 -4.32
C GLY A 32 -9.83 -0.91 -3.59
N SER A 33 -9.79 -0.97 -2.26
CA SER A 33 -9.03 -0.01 -1.44
C SER A 33 -7.52 -0.13 -1.65
N ILE A 34 -6.98 -1.35 -1.73
CA ILE A 34 -5.54 -1.56 -2.04
C ILE A 34 -5.20 -1.13 -3.47
N SER A 35 -6.11 -1.31 -4.42
CA SER A 35 -5.91 -0.88 -5.81
C SER A 35 -5.86 0.65 -5.89
N TYR A 36 -6.78 1.34 -5.23
CA TYR A 36 -6.76 2.80 -5.17
C TYR A 36 -5.52 3.33 -4.45
N ALA A 37 -5.15 2.74 -3.31
CA ALA A 37 -3.97 3.13 -2.54
C ALA A 37 -2.68 2.94 -3.35
N SER A 38 -2.55 1.85 -4.11
CA SER A 38 -1.38 1.61 -4.96
C SER A 38 -1.28 2.61 -6.12
N HIS A 39 -2.39 2.97 -6.76
CA HIS A 39 -2.42 4.02 -7.78
C HIS A 39 -1.98 5.38 -7.22
N ILE A 40 -2.53 5.80 -6.08
CA ILE A 40 -2.16 7.06 -5.43
C ILE A 40 -0.69 7.03 -5.00
N LEU A 41 -0.19 5.92 -4.47
CA LEU A 41 1.21 5.78 -4.07
C LEU A 41 2.18 5.95 -5.26
N LEU A 42 1.91 5.31 -6.39
CA LEU A 42 2.72 5.44 -7.61
C LEU A 42 2.76 6.88 -8.11
N ILE A 43 1.61 7.56 -8.07
CA ILE A 43 1.50 8.97 -8.46
C ILE A 43 2.34 9.86 -7.51
N LEU A 44 2.23 9.66 -6.20
CA LEU A 44 2.98 10.44 -5.20
C LEU A 44 4.50 10.25 -5.34
N ILE A 45 4.96 9.03 -5.60
CA ILE A 45 6.38 8.75 -5.86
C ILE A 45 6.84 9.47 -7.13
N GLY A 46 6.04 9.44 -8.21
CA GLY A 46 6.35 10.15 -9.45
C GLY A 46 6.48 11.67 -9.24
N TYR A 47 5.57 12.27 -8.47
CA TYR A 47 5.66 13.69 -8.10
C TYR A 47 6.90 14.01 -7.28
N ALA A 48 7.28 13.16 -6.33
CA ALA A 48 8.49 13.36 -5.55
C ALA A 48 9.77 13.31 -6.41
N VAL A 49 9.84 12.36 -7.36
CA VAL A 49 10.97 12.25 -8.30
C VAL A 49 11.06 13.48 -9.20
N MET A 50 9.95 13.88 -9.82
CA MET A 50 9.91 15.08 -10.67
C MET A 50 10.29 16.34 -9.90
N TYR A 51 9.84 16.47 -8.64
CA TYR A 51 10.20 17.59 -7.78
C TYR A 51 11.71 17.64 -7.49
N LEU A 52 12.32 16.50 -7.14
CA LEU A 52 13.76 16.38 -6.91
C LEU A 52 14.60 16.56 -8.19
N GLN A 53 14.04 16.29 -9.37
CA GLN A 53 14.70 16.53 -10.65
C GLN A 53 14.67 18.02 -11.04
N ASN A 54 13.51 18.66 -10.94
CA ASN A 54 13.35 20.07 -11.32
C ASN A 54 13.93 21.06 -10.30
N ASN A 55 14.11 20.64 -9.05
CA ASN A 55 14.70 21.48 -8.01
C ASN A 55 16.09 20.95 -7.62
N PRO A 56 17.18 21.45 -8.22
CA PRO A 56 18.54 21.04 -7.87
C PRO A 56 18.92 21.38 -6.43
N GLY A 57 18.18 22.30 -5.79
CA GLY A 57 18.30 22.65 -4.38
C GLY A 57 17.75 21.58 -3.42
N GLY A 58 17.18 20.47 -3.89
CA GLY A 58 16.79 19.34 -3.05
C GLY A 58 15.56 19.57 -2.15
N ILE A 59 15.35 18.67 -1.20
CA ILE A 59 14.31 18.77 -0.15
C ILE A 59 15.00 19.03 1.18
N THR A 60 14.53 19.99 1.96
CA THR A 60 15.03 20.22 3.31
C THR A 60 14.34 19.30 4.31
N ILE A 61 15.08 18.38 4.92
CA ILE A 61 14.61 17.48 6.00
C ILE A 61 15.35 17.85 7.28
N PHE A 62 14.62 18.20 8.35
CA PHE A 62 15.20 18.63 9.63
C PHE A 62 16.27 19.75 9.52
N GLY A 63 16.11 20.65 8.54
CA GLY A 63 17.06 21.75 8.29
C GLY A 63 18.27 21.37 7.41
N TRP A 64 18.37 20.11 6.98
CA TRP A 64 19.42 19.63 6.08
C TRP A 64 18.88 19.49 4.66
N THR A 65 19.60 20.04 3.67
CA THR A 65 19.25 19.89 2.27
C THR A 65 19.63 18.50 1.76
N VAL A 66 18.64 17.71 1.38
CA VAL A 66 18.80 16.43 0.70
C VAL A 66 18.76 16.67 -0.81
N ASP A 67 19.92 16.70 -1.43
CA ASP A 67 20.10 16.88 -2.87
C ASP A 67 20.48 15.56 -3.57
N ARG A 68 20.60 15.62 -4.91
CA ARG A 68 20.91 14.43 -5.74
C ARG A 68 22.31 13.88 -5.48
N ALA A 69 23.30 14.72 -5.19
CA ALA A 69 24.64 14.26 -4.89
C ALA A 69 24.67 13.50 -3.55
N LEU A 70 24.02 14.05 -2.52
CA LEU A 70 23.94 13.41 -1.20
C LEU A 70 23.27 12.03 -1.28
N ILE A 71 22.14 11.90 -2.00
CA ILE A 71 21.47 10.60 -2.19
C ILE A 71 22.40 9.59 -2.89
N ASN A 72 23.10 10.02 -3.94
CA ASN A 72 24.03 9.16 -4.68
C ASN A 72 25.21 8.71 -3.80
N THR A 73 25.76 9.62 -2.99
CA THR A 73 26.85 9.30 -2.06
C THR A 73 26.42 8.27 -1.02
N ILE A 74 25.23 8.42 -0.41
CA ILE A 74 24.71 7.45 0.56
C ILE A 74 24.54 6.07 -0.09
N PHE A 75 23.99 6.02 -1.31
CA PHE A 75 23.83 4.76 -2.04
C PHE A 75 25.18 4.03 -2.27
N PHE A 76 26.23 4.76 -2.67
CA PHE A 76 27.55 4.18 -2.84
C PHE A 76 28.18 3.68 -1.52
N ILE A 77 27.94 4.39 -0.41
CA ILE A 77 28.40 3.95 0.92
C ILE A 77 27.69 2.65 1.32
N GLU A 78 26.37 2.57 1.18
CA GLU A 78 25.58 1.37 1.45
C GLU A 78 26.02 0.19 0.57
N LEU A 79 26.19 0.40 -0.74
CA LEU A 79 26.67 -0.64 -1.66
C LEU A 79 28.08 -1.12 -1.29
N SER A 80 28.96 -0.20 -0.88
CA SER A 80 30.32 -0.54 -0.44
C SER A 80 30.31 -1.34 0.87
N LEU A 81 29.46 -0.97 1.83
CA LEU A 81 29.26 -1.68 3.09
C LEU A 81 28.72 -3.09 2.85
N ILE A 82 27.65 -3.21 2.05
CA ILE A 82 27.07 -4.49 1.66
C ILE A 82 28.14 -5.36 1.01
N THR A 83 28.86 -4.85 0.01
CA THR A 83 29.93 -5.58 -0.68
C THR A 83 31.07 -5.98 0.27
N PHE A 84 31.46 -5.11 1.19
CA PHE A 84 32.50 -5.39 2.18
C PHE A 84 32.08 -6.52 3.15
N VAL A 85 30.85 -6.45 3.66
CA VAL A 85 30.30 -7.47 4.55
C VAL A 85 30.14 -8.80 3.81
N LEU A 86 29.58 -8.79 2.60
CA LEU A 86 29.51 -9.97 1.73
C LEU A 86 30.89 -10.56 1.44
N GLY A 87 31.90 -9.73 1.17
CA GLY A 87 33.28 -10.19 0.99
C GLY A 87 33.82 -10.92 2.21
N LYS A 88 33.53 -10.44 3.43
CA LYS A 88 33.85 -11.17 4.66
C LYS A 88 33.07 -12.49 4.73
N THR A 89 31.76 -12.48 4.50
CA THR A 89 30.92 -13.69 4.64
C THR A 89 31.25 -14.79 3.62
N ILE A 90 31.44 -14.43 2.34
CA ILE A 90 31.74 -15.37 1.26
C ILE A 90 33.15 -15.97 1.43
N VAL A 91 34.14 -15.16 1.81
CA VAL A 91 35.53 -15.62 1.94
C VAL A 91 35.73 -16.54 3.15
N PHE A 92 34.98 -16.35 4.24
CA PHE A 92 35.08 -17.22 5.43
C PHE A 92 34.19 -18.47 5.39
N SER A 93 33.26 -18.58 4.43
CA SER A 93 32.40 -19.77 4.28
C SER A 93 33.06 -20.93 3.50
N SER A 94 34.29 -20.76 2.99
CA SER A 94 35.02 -21.77 2.20
C SER A 94 35.88 -22.72 3.05
N GLN A 95 35.63 -22.84 4.35
CA GLN A 95 36.30 -23.80 5.25
C GLN A 95 35.38 -24.98 5.55
#